data_AF-A0A1T4LT88-F1
#
_entry.id   AF-A0A1T4LT88-F1
#
_cell.length_a   1.000
_cell.length_b   1.000
_cell.length_c   1.000
_cell.angle_alpha   90.00
_cell.angle_beta   90.00
_cell.angle_gamma   90.00
#
_symmetry.space_group_name_H-M   'P 1'
#
loop_
_entity.id
_entity.type
_entity.pdbx_description
1 polymer ?
#
loop_
_entity_poly.entity_id
_entity_poly.type
_entity_poly.pdbx_seq_one_letter_code
_entity_poly.pdbx_strand_id
1 'polypeptide(L)'
;MKDIDRKELGFVALNEYDSYLDEILDDSDFKKSVIEIFDDINSLYSNYEDISNIVDQCLSIIKNNMDNVVLKKVSMCFKDYNDFPLPEDTSAITIDEIDDIVCWFEEQQDYYNELSDIERLPDNLKYGDNICIRINDQVYYLKLESLLGPLSEGEQETIEVKIIDENNNIISKGTIILTVGYLNFDEEGCASDGLEDDVEFSCSDIVSKLNSLKDELKSNIEKNLEGYEKLKKIIS
;
A
#
# COMPACT_ATOMS: atom_id res chain seq x y z
N MET A 1 -24.74 -23.69 24.91
CA MET A 1 -23.90 -24.21 26.02
C MET A 1 -23.41 -23.04 26.89
N LYS A 2 -22.83 -23.23 28.10
CA LYS A 2 -22.09 -22.13 28.77
C LYS A 2 -20.62 -22.17 28.33
N ASP A 3 -19.90 -21.06 28.46
CA ASP A 3 -18.47 -20.98 28.05
C ASP A 3 -17.57 -22.00 28.75
N ILE A 4 -17.84 -22.30 30.03
CA ILE A 4 -17.10 -23.33 30.77
C ILE A 4 -17.27 -24.70 30.11
N ASP A 5 -18.48 -25.04 29.72
CA ASP A 5 -18.81 -26.31 29.06
C ASP A 5 -18.18 -26.36 27.63
N ARG A 6 -18.09 -25.22 26.93
CA ARG A 6 -17.40 -25.09 25.62
C ARG A 6 -15.91 -25.40 25.72
N LYS A 7 -15.23 -24.77 26.69
CA LYS A 7 -13.79 -24.98 26.90
C LYS A 7 -13.47 -26.42 27.28
N GLU A 8 -14.31 -27.06 28.11
CA GLU A 8 -14.15 -28.47 28.47
C GLU A 8 -14.25 -29.41 27.27
N LEU A 9 -15.02 -29.01 26.25
CA LEU A 9 -15.16 -29.74 24.98
C LEU A 9 -14.12 -29.33 23.92
N GLY A 10 -13.18 -28.44 24.26
CA GLY A 10 -12.11 -28.00 23.36
C GLY A 10 -12.48 -26.84 22.43
N PHE A 11 -13.65 -26.22 22.60
CA PHE A 11 -14.08 -25.07 21.81
C PHE A 11 -13.66 -23.74 22.42
N VAL A 12 -13.56 -22.72 21.58
CA VAL A 12 -13.38 -21.32 22.00
C VAL A 12 -14.64 -20.84 22.72
N ALA A 13 -14.47 -20.08 23.81
CA ALA A 13 -15.60 -19.45 24.50
C ALA A 13 -16.20 -18.35 23.61
N LEU A 14 -17.53 -18.16 23.67
CA LEU A 14 -18.24 -17.25 22.76
C LEU A 14 -17.78 -15.79 22.89
N ASN A 15 -17.25 -15.42 24.05
CA ASN A 15 -16.71 -14.08 24.34
C ASN A 15 -15.21 -13.93 24.07
N GLU A 16 -14.53 -14.95 23.53
CA GLU A 16 -13.08 -14.96 23.30
C GLU A 16 -12.71 -15.01 21.81
N TYR A 17 -13.69 -14.97 20.89
CA TYR A 17 -13.43 -15.03 19.45
C TYR A 17 -12.63 -13.84 18.90
N ASP A 18 -12.77 -12.64 19.46
CA ASP A 18 -11.92 -11.50 19.06
C ASP A 18 -10.42 -11.82 19.29
N SER A 19 -10.08 -12.34 20.48
CA SER A 19 -8.69 -12.70 20.81
C SER A 19 -8.21 -13.92 20.02
N TYR A 20 -9.08 -14.91 19.84
CA TYR A 20 -8.78 -16.08 19.01
C TYR A 20 -8.48 -15.69 17.56
N LEU A 21 -9.29 -14.80 16.98
CA LEU A 21 -9.06 -14.30 15.63
C LEU A 21 -7.74 -13.53 15.52
N ASP A 22 -7.43 -12.65 16.47
CA ASP A 22 -6.16 -11.91 16.51
C ASP A 22 -4.97 -12.88 16.53
N GLU A 23 -5.00 -13.92 17.36
CA GLU A 23 -3.95 -14.95 17.42
C GLU A 23 -3.81 -15.71 16.09
N ILE A 24 -4.92 -16.10 15.47
CA ILE A 24 -4.91 -16.80 14.17
C ILE A 24 -4.41 -15.88 13.05
N LEU A 25 -4.79 -14.61 13.06
CA LEU A 25 -4.31 -13.62 12.09
C LEU A 25 -2.81 -13.38 12.26
N ASP A 26 -2.32 -13.28 13.50
CA ASP A 26 -0.88 -13.15 13.83
C ASP A 26 -0.05 -14.26 13.19
N ASP A 27 -0.54 -15.50 13.23
CA ASP A 27 0.15 -16.67 12.67
C ASP A 27 -0.11 -16.90 11.17
N SER A 28 -1.06 -16.19 10.57
CA SER A 28 -1.50 -16.41 9.19
C SER A 28 -0.43 -16.04 8.15
N ASP A 29 -0.35 -16.85 7.08
CA ASP A 29 0.47 -16.53 5.89
C ASP A 29 -0.03 -15.26 5.19
N PHE A 30 -1.32 -14.95 5.30
CA PHE A 30 -1.91 -13.73 4.78
C PHE A 30 -1.29 -12.49 5.43
N LYS A 31 -1.27 -12.41 6.77
CA LYS A 31 -0.66 -11.28 7.47
C LYS A 31 0.82 -11.17 7.16
N LYS A 32 1.57 -12.27 7.25
CA LYS A 32 3.01 -12.29 6.92
C LYS A 32 3.27 -11.71 5.53
N SER A 33 2.51 -12.15 4.53
CA SER A 33 2.62 -11.62 3.16
C SER A 33 2.31 -10.14 3.06
N VAL A 34 1.28 -9.64 3.78
CA VAL A 34 0.92 -8.22 3.79
C VAL A 34 2.04 -7.38 4.42
N ILE A 35 2.58 -7.80 5.57
CA ILE A 35 3.65 -7.08 6.27
C ILE A 35 4.94 -7.06 5.44
N GLU A 36 5.31 -8.18 4.80
CA GLU A 36 6.47 -8.20 3.89
C GLU A 36 6.31 -7.19 2.73
N ILE A 37 5.10 -7.07 2.17
CA ILE A 37 4.83 -6.08 1.11
C ILE A 37 4.88 -4.65 1.66
N PHE A 38 4.42 -4.42 2.89
CA PHE A 38 4.51 -3.12 3.54
C PHE A 38 5.95 -2.70 3.80
N ASP A 39 6.80 -3.63 4.23
CA ASP A 39 8.23 -3.39 4.42
C ASP A 39 8.93 -3.06 3.09
N ASP A 40 8.56 -3.76 2.00
CA ASP A 40 9.06 -3.45 0.66
C ASP A 40 8.62 -2.03 0.21
N ILE A 41 7.34 -1.69 0.38
CA ILE A 41 6.81 -0.36 0.03
C ILE A 41 7.48 0.73 0.86
N ASN A 42 7.65 0.51 2.17
CA ASN A 42 8.39 1.41 3.04
C ASN A 42 9.83 1.58 2.53
N SER A 43 10.51 0.49 2.17
CA SER A 43 11.86 0.58 1.60
C SER A 43 11.90 1.43 0.33
N LEU A 44 10.86 1.35 -0.51
CA LEU A 44 10.70 2.20 -1.69
C LEU A 44 10.45 3.67 -1.33
N TYR A 45 9.59 3.97 -0.36
CA TYR A 45 9.33 5.36 0.09
C TYR A 45 10.60 6.08 0.54
N SER A 46 11.57 5.36 1.12
CA SER A 46 12.86 5.95 1.50
C SER A 46 13.64 6.54 0.32
N ASN A 47 13.41 6.06 -0.90
CA ASN A 47 14.08 6.58 -2.10
C ASN A 47 13.57 7.97 -2.51
N TYR A 48 12.42 8.43 -2.00
CA TYR A 48 11.93 9.78 -2.32
C TYR A 48 12.84 10.87 -1.76
N GLU A 49 13.50 10.64 -0.63
CA GLU A 49 14.52 11.55 -0.09
C GLU A 49 15.71 11.66 -1.06
N ASP A 50 16.18 10.53 -1.61
CA ASP A 50 17.25 10.51 -2.59
C ASP A 50 16.86 11.26 -3.88
N ILE A 51 15.64 11.02 -4.38
CA ILE A 51 15.15 11.73 -5.57
C ILE A 51 15.06 13.24 -5.28
N SER A 52 14.46 13.65 -4.17
CA SER A 52 14.35 15.06 -3.78
C SER A 52 15.74 15.74 -3.75
N ASN A 53 16.72 15.07 -3.13
CA ASN A 53 18.10 15.57 -3.08
C ASN A 53 18.74 15.73 -4.47
N ILE A 54 18.44 14.83 -5.43
CA ILE A 54 18.95 14.94 -6.80
C ILE A 54 18.24 16.08 -7.54
N VAL A 55 16.92 16.22 -7.37
CA VAL A 55 16.12 17.28 -7.99
C VAL A 55 16.59 18.65 -7.51
N ASP A 56 16.80 18.85 -6.20
CA ASP A 56 17.33 20.10 -5.63
C ASP A 56 18.68 20.49 -6.25
N GLN A 57 19.60 19.52 -6.38
CA GLN A 57 20.89 19.74 -7.02
C GLN A 57 20.74 20.12 -8.50
N CYS A 58 19.85 19.45 -9.23
CA CYS A 58 19.58 19.78 -10.63
C CYS A 58 18.99 21.18 -10.76
N LEU A 59 18.00 21.52 -9.95
CA LEU A 59 17.36 22.83 -9.93
C LEU A 59 18.36 23.95 -9.62
N SER A 60 19.26 23.74 -8.66
CA SER A 60 20.31 24.70 -8.33
C SER A 60 21.26 24.94 -9.51
N ILE A 61 21.68 23.89 -10.22
CA ILE A 61 22.51 24.02 -11.43
C ILE A 61 21.75 24.77 -12.52
N ILE A 62 20.49 24.40 -12.74
CA ILE A 62 19.62 25.01 -13.73
C ILE A 62 19.46 26.51 -13.45
N LYS A 63 19.05 26.91 -12.24
CA LYS A 63 18.87 28.33 -11.87
C LYS A 63 20.13 29.17 -12.01
N ASN A 64 21.30 28.61 -11.70
CA ASN A 64 22.56 29.37 -11.67
C ASN A 64 23.29 29.41 -13.02
N ASN A 65 23.11 28.39 -13.86
CA ASN A 65 23.92 28.18 -15.06
C ASN A 65 23.08 27.86 -16.31
N MET A 66 21.81 28.27 -16.36
CA MET A 66 20.96 28.01 -17.52
C MET A 66 21.49 28.73 -18.75
N ASP A 67 21.94 27.94 -19.73
CA ASP A 67 22.25 28.40 -21.07
C ASP A 67 21.58 27.49 -22.11
N ASN A 68 21.66 27.88 -23.39
CA ASN A 68 21.07 27.11 -24.49
C ASN A 68 21.65 25.68 -24.61
N VAL A 69 22.84 25.40 -24.07
CA VAL A 69 23.46 24.07 -24.09
C VAL A 69 22.88 23.18 -22.99
N VAL A 70 22.81 23.69 -21.76
CA VAL A 70 22.19 23.02 -20.61
C VAL A 70 20.71 22.76 -20.89
N LEU A 71 20.00 23.74 -21.45
CA LEU A 71 18.58 23.61 -21.74
C LEU A 71 18.31 22.54 -22.81
N LYS A 72 19.08 22.51 -23.90
CA LYS A 72 19.00 21.41 -24.90
C LYS A 72 19.18 20.04 -24.26
N LYS A 73 20.14 19.91 -23.35
CA LYS A 73 20.42 18.66 -22.64
C LYS A 73 19.25 18.26 -21.74
N VAL A 74 18.68 19.21 -20.98
CA VAL A 74 17.50 19.01 -20.14
C VAL A 74 16.31 18.56 -20.99
N SER A 75 15.96 19.31 -22.05
CA SER A 75 14.84 18.98 -22.93
C SER A 75 15.01 17.61 -23.61
N MET A 76 16.24 17.23 -23.99
CA MET A 76 16.49 15.88 -24.52
C MET A 76 16.31 14.77 -23.48
N CYS A 77 16.60 15.04 -22.20
CA CYS A 77 16.45 14.05 -21.13
C CYS A 77 14.99 13.86 -20.73
N PHE A 78 14.18 14.92 -20.75
CA PHE A 78 12.80 14.91 -20.27
C PHE A 78 11.74 14.94 -21.37
N LYS A 79 12.12 14.84 -22.66
CA LYS A 79 11.17 14.83 -23.79
C LYS A 79 10.05 13.79 -23.69
N ASP A 80 10.29 12.69 -22.98
CA ASP A 80 9.36 11.56 -22.82
C ASP A 80 8.70 11.58 -21.42
N TYR A 81 8.92 12.62 -20.63
CA TYR A 81 8.20 12.87 -19.39
C TYR A 81 6.90 13.60 -19.72
N ASN A 82 5.80 13.12 -19.15
CA ASN A 82 4.52 13.82 -19.27
C ASN A 82 4.66 15.20 -18.61
N ASP A 83 4.02 16.19 -19.23
CA ASP A 83 3.89 17.56 -18.72
C ASP A 83 5.19 18.36 -18.59
N PHE A 84 6.33 17.86 -19.10
CA PHE A 84 7.56 18.66 -19.18
C PHE A 84 7.43 19.77 -20.25
N PRO A 85 7.72 21.04 -19.92
CA PRO A 85 7.63 22.14 -20.88
C PRO A 85 8.78 22.07 -21.89
N LEU A 86 8.48 21.56 -23.09
CA LEU A 86 9.42 21.51 -24.20
C LEU A 86 9.44 22.86 -24.94
N PRO A 87 10.63 23.46 -25.16
CA PRO A 87 10.75 24.64 -26.00
C PRO A 87 10.32 24.38 -27.44
N GLU A 88 9.71 25.37 -28.09
CA GLU A 88 9.29 25.29 -29.49
C GLU A 88 10.50 25.24 -30.44
N ASP A 89 11.53 26.04 -30.15
CA ASP A 89 12.80 26.06 -30.88
C ASP A 89 14.00 26.01 -29.93
N THR A 90 14.58 24.81 -29.82
CA THR A 90 15.79 24.60 -29.01
C THR A 90 17.00 25.44 -29.43
N SER A 91 17.00 26.06 -30.62
CA SER A 91 18.06 26.96 -31.09
C SER A 91 17.88 28.43 -30.69
N ALA A 92 16.67 28.82 -30.29
CA ALA A 92 16.30 30.20 -29.96
C ALA A 92 15.27 30.23 -28.81
N ILE A 93 15.67 29.71 -27.65
CA ILE A 93 14.81 29.61 -26.46
C ILE A 93 14.59 30.99 -25.84
N THR A 94 13.36 31.25 -25.46
CA THR A 94 12.90 32.49 -24.80
C THR A 94 13.11 32.45 -23.29
N ILE A 95 13.05 33.62 -22.64
CA ILE A 95 13.10 33.71 -21.17
C ILE A 95 11.88 33.03 -20.56
N ASP A 96 10.71 33.17 -21.19
CA ASP A 96 9.47 32.55 -20.71
C ASP A 96 9.58 31.01 -20.72
N GLU A 97 10.14 30.41 -21.77
CA GLU A 97 10.38 28.95 -21.83
C GLU A 97 11.43 28.47 -20.79
N ILE A 98 12.39 29.33 -20.46
CA ILE A 98 13.36 29.07 -19.38
C ILE A 98 12.63 29.07 -18.03
N ASP A 99 11.79 30.07 -17.78
CA ASP A 99 11.02 30.20 -16.55
C ASP A 99 10.05 29.02 -16.39
N ASP A 100 9.38 28.58 -17.46
CA ASP A 100 8.49 27.41 -17.45
C ASP A 100 9.24 26.13 -17.00
N ILE A 101 10.44 25.90 -17.53
CA ILE A 101 11.27 24.75 -17.13
C ILE A 101 11.68 24.86 -15.66
N VAL A 102 12.10 26.05 -15.20
CA VAL A 102 12.47 26.27 -13.81
C VAL A 102 11.28 25.99 -12.88
N CYS A 103 10.11 26.55 -13.20
CA CYS A 103 8.85 26.30 -12.47
C CYS A 103 8.55 24.81 -12.40
N TRP A 104 8.68 24.08 -13.51
CA TRP A 104 8.46 22.63 -13.52
C TRP A 104 9.39 21.90 -12.54
N PHE A 105 10.69 22.22 -12.50
CA PHE A 105 11.61 21.59 -11.54
C PHE A 105 11.33 21.99 -10.08
N GLU A 106 10.85 23.22 -9.83
CA GLU A 106 10.38 23.63 -8.51
C GLU A 106 9.17 22.80 -8.07
N GLU A 107 8.18 22.60 -8.95
CA GLU A 107 7.03 21.74 -8.69
C GLU A 107 7.44 20.29 -8.42
N GLN A 108 8.42 19.76 -9.16
CA GLN A 108 8.96 18.43 -8.90
C GLN A 108 9.68 18.35 -7.53
N GLN A 109 10.42 19.39 -7.15
CA GLN A 109 11.07 19.44 -5.84
C GLN A 109 10.04 19.41 -4.71
N ASP A 110 9.00 20.23 -4.80
CA ASP A 110 7.91 20.26 -3.82
C ASP A 110 7.20 18.90 -3.75
N TYR A 111 6.90 18.32 -4.91
CA TYR A 111 6.30 16.98 -5.00
C TYR A 111 7.12 15.91 -4.27
N TYR A 112 8.43 15.79 -4.56
CA TYR A 112 9.25 14.76 -3.89
C TYR A 112 9.53 15.06 -2.42
N ASN A 113 9.53 16.33 -2.01
CA ASN A 113 9.56 16.68 -0.59
C ASN A 113 8.32 16.16 0.14
N GLU A 114 7.13 16.41 -0.40
CA GLU A 114 5.88 15.89 0.18
C GLU A 114 5.87 14.35 0.24
N LEU A 115 6.39 13.68 -0.79
CA LEU A 115 6.48 12.23 -0.81
C LEU A 115 7.51 11.67 0.18
N SER A 116 8.57 12.42 0.47
CA SER A 116 9.58 12.02 1.46
C SER A 116 9.05 12.00 2.90
N ASP A 117 8.00 12.80 3.16
CA ASP A 117 7.32 12.91 4.46
C ASP A 117 6.14 11.93 4.62
N ILE A 118 5.92 11.01 3.67
CA ILE A 118 4.85 10.02 3.76
C ILE A 118 5.00 9.15 5.02
N GLU A 119 3.88 8.98 5.73
CA GLU A 119 3.79 8.08 6.86
C GLU A 119 4.07 6.63 6.44
N ARG A 120 4.92 5.95 7.20
CA ARG A 120 5.28 4.56 6.94
C ARG A 120 4.10 3.63 7.21
N LEU A 121 3.98 2.59 6.40
CA LEU A 121 3.01 1.53 6.60
C LEU A 121 3.34 0.76 7.89
N PRO A 122 2.32 0.29 8.63
CA PRO A 122 2.51 -0.35 9.92
C PRO A 122 3.20 -1.72 9.77
N ASP A 123 3.87 -2.17 10.84
CA ASP A 123 4.48 -3.50 10.97
C ASP A 123 3.49 -4.55 11.50
N ASN A 124 2.22 -4.18 11.62
CA ASN A 124 1.17 -4.99 12.19
C ASN A 124 -0.16 -4.78 11.44
N LEU A 125 -1.02 -5.80 11.49
CA LEU A 125 -2.36 -5.81 10.91
C LEU A 125 -3.33 -6.44 11.90
N LYS A 126 -4.47 -5.78 12.13
CA LYS A 126 -5.52 -6.18 13.08
C LYS A 126 -6.90 -6.03 12.47
N TYR A 127 -7.85 -6.79 13.00
CA TYR A 127 -9.25 -6.62 12.65
C TYR A 127 -9.75 -5.22 12.98
N GLY A 128 -10.44 -4.58 12.04
CA GLY A 128 -10.89 -3.19 12.13
C GLY A 128 -9.91 -2.17 11.53
N ASP A 129 -8.72 -2.58 11.09
CA ASP A 129 -7.74 -1.67 10.53
C ASP A 129 -8.19 -1.05 9.20
N ASN A 130 -7.83 0.23 9.03
CA ASN A 130 -8.00 0.99 7.81
C ASN A 130 -6.67 1.70 7.47
N ILE A 131 -5.87 1.05 6.63
CA ILE A 131 -4.49 1.44 6.34
C ILE A 131 -4.44 2.21 5.03
N CYS A 132 -3.90 3.43 5.07
CA CYS A 132 -3.70 4.28 3.91
C CYS A 132 -2.40 3.91 3.18
N ILE A 133 -2.47 3.66 1.88
CA ILE A 133 -1.33 3.29 1.03
C ILE A 133 -1.27 4.28 -0.13
N ARG A 134 -0.17 5.04 -0.23
CA ARG A 134 0.03 6.01 -1.32
C ARG A 134 0.91 5.42 -2.41
N ILE A 135 0.43 5.41 -3.64
CA ILE A 135 1.15 4.91 -4.81
C ILE A 135 1.19 6.03 -5.82
N ASN A 136 2.34 6.70 -5.94
CA ASN A 136 2.48 7.93 -6.74
C ASN A 136 1.45 8.99 -6.28
N ASP A 137 0.63 9.48 -7.21
CA ASP A 137 -0.46 10.43 -6.95
C ASP A 137 -1.75 9.78 -6.45
N GLN A 138 -1.81 8.44 -6.39
CA GLN A 138 -3.03 7.72 -6.03
C GLN A 138 -3.01 7.27 -4.57
N VAL A 139 -4.17 7.33 -3.93
CA VAL A 139 -4.38 6.86 -2.57
C VAL A 139 -5.32 5.65 -2.56
N TYR A 140 -4.88 4.61 -1.87
CA TYR A 140 -5.61 3.37 -1.66
C TYR A 140 -5.80 3.12 -0.16
N TYR A 141 -6.84 2.39 0.20
CA TYR A 141 -7.08 1.96 1.57
C TYR A 141 -7.25 0.44 1.64
N LEU A 142 -6.40 -0.22 2.43
CA LEU A 142 -6.61 -1.59 2.85
C LEU A 142 -7.50 -1.58 4.11
N LYS A 143 -8.68 -2.19 3.99
CA LYS A 143 -9.66 -2.32 5.08
C LYS A 143 -9.80 -3.78 5.46
N LEU A 144 -9.62 -4.07 6.73
CA LEU A 144 -9.93 -5.36 7.34
C LEU A 144 -11.07 -5.12 8.32
N GLU A 145 -12.26 -5.65 8.05
CA GLU A 145 -13.42 -5.44 8.93
C GLU A 145 -13.25 -6.17 10.28
N SER A 146 -14.07 -5.82 11.28
CA SER A 146 -14.17 -6.53 12.57
C SER A 146 -15.40 -7.42 12.59
N LEU A 147 -15.52 -8.24 13.64
CA LEU A 147 -16.76 -8.96 13.91
C LEU A 147 -17.95 -8.00 14.05
N LEU A 148 -19.10 -8.41 13.52
CA LEU A 148 -20.32 -7.62 13.42
C LEU A 148 -21.22 -7.77 14.66
N GLY A 149 -20.90 -8.69 15.58
CA GLY A 149 -21.69 -8.88 16.79
C GLY A 149 -21.33 -10.11 17.61
N PRO A 150 -22.18 -10.45 18.61
CA PRO A 150 -21.99 -11.66 19.41
C PRO A 150 -22.27 -12.91 18.58
N LEU A 151 -21.42 -13.91 18.74
CA LEU A 151 -21.47 -15.17 18.01
C LEU A 151 -22.29 -16.24 18.74
N SER A 152 -22.86 -17.16 17.96
CA SER A 152 -23.61 -18.33 18.43
C SER A 152 -23.00 -19.64 17.94
N GLU A 153 -23.25 -20.74 18.66
CA GLU A 153 -22.75 -22.08 18.30
C GLU A 153 -23.26 -22.50 16.91
N GLY A 154 -22.36 -22.95 16.04
CA GLY A 154 -22.68 -23.33 14.66
C GLY A 154 -22.87 -22.15 13.70
N GLU A 155 -22.66 -20.91 14.16
CA GLU A 155 -22.68 -19.74 13.30
C GLU A 155 -21.43 -19.66 12.42
N GLN A 156 -21.61 -19.12 11.21
CA GLN A 156 -20.50 -18.72 10.35
C GLN A 156 -20.56 -17.22 10.14
N GLU A 157 -19.42 -16.57 10.37
CA GLU A 157 -19.25 -15.14 10.14
C GLU A 157 -18.25 -14.90 9.01
N THR A 158 -18.58 -13.97 8.12
CA THR A 158 -17.71 -13.57 7.01
C THR A 158 -17.18 -12.16 7.28
N ILE A 159 -15.88 -12.06 7.48
CA ILE A 159 -15.17 -10.80 7.67
C ILE A 159 -14.58 -10.38 6.33
N GLU A 160 -14.94 -9.18 5.86
CA GLU A 160 -14.48 -8.70 4.56
C GLU A 160 -13.13 -8.02 4.63
N VAL A 161 -12.28 -8.31 3.65
CA VAL A 161 -11.01 -7.61 3.40
C VAL A 161 -11.11 -6.92 2.06
N LYS A 162 -10.81 -5.63 1.99
CA LYS A 162 -10.97 -4.85 0.77
C LYS A 162 -9.81 -3.91 0.55
N ILE A 163 -9.43 -3.73 -0.72
CA ILE A 163 -8.67 -2.57 -1.15
C ILE A 163 -9.63 -1.66 -1.90
N ILE A 164 -9.71 -0.41 -1.47
CA ILE A 164 -10.52 0.61 -2.13
C ILE A 164 -9.64 1.80 -2.56
N ASP A 165 -10.09 2.54 -3.57
CA ASP A 165 -9.49 3.83 -3.92
C ASP A 165 -10.06 4.98 -3.06
N GLU A 166 -9.55 6.19 -3.27
CA GLU A 166 -10.03 7.42 -2.63
C GLU A 166 -11.53 7.71 -2.86
N ASN A 167 -12.11 7.17 -3.93
CA ASN A 167 -13.53 7.33 -4.29
C ASN A 167 -14.41 6.21 -3.70
N ASN A 168 -13.85 5.35 -2.85
CA ASN A 168 -14.47 4.15 -2.29
C ASN A 168 -14.86 3.08 -3.32
N ASN A 169 -14.25 3.08 -4.50
CA ASN A 169 -14.43 1.97 -5.45
C ASN A 169 -13.65 0.76 -4.96
N ILE A 170 -14.26 -0.43 -5.03
CA ILE A 170 -13.59 -1.68 -4.66
C ILE A 170 -12.64 -2.08 -5.78
N ILE A 171 -11.35 -2.14 -5.45
CA ILE A 171 -10.28 -2.50 -6.36
C ILE A 171 -9.90 -3.99 -6.23
N SER A 172 -9.98 -4.51 -5.00
CA SER A 172 -9.81 -5.94 -4.71
C SER A 172 -10.60 -6.32 -3.47
N LYS A 173 -11.01 -7.59 -3.38
CA LYS A 173 -11.79 -8.14 -2.28
C LYS A 173 -11.24 -9.50 -1.88
N GLY A 174 -11.17 -9.74 -0.58
CA GLY A 174 -10.94 -11.03 0.05
C GLY A 174 -11.94 -11.24 1.17
N THR A 175 -11.98 -12.46 1.69
CA THR A 175 -12.85 -12.84 2.81
C THR A 175 -12.09 -13.71 3.79
N ILE A 176 -12.43 -13.57 5.06
CA ILE A 176 -12.04 -14.48 6.14
C ILE A 176 -13.34 -15.06 6.70
N ILE A 177 -13.45 -16.39 6.72
CA ILE A 177 -14.65 -17.07 7.22
C ILE A 177 -14.31 -17.66 8.58
N LEU A 178 -15.01 -17.21 9.61
CA LEU A 178 -14.98 -17.80 10.95
C LEU A 178 -16.13 -18.80 11.06
N THR A 179 -15.82 -20.02 11.49
CA THR A 179 -16.79 -21.05 11.84
C THR A 179 -16.77 -21.28 13.34
N VAL A 180 -17.91 -21.08 14.00
CA VAL A 180 -18.08 -21.28 15.45
C VAL A 180 -18.44 -22.72 15.73
N GLY A 181 -17.54 -23.44 16.39
CA GLY A 181 -17.70 -24.85 16.69
C GLY A 181 -18.88 -25.16 17.61
N TYR A 182 -19.44 -26.35 17.43
CA TYR A 182 -20.51 -26.89 18.27
C TYR A 182 -20.40 -28.41 18.41
N LEU A 183 -21.01 -28.93 19.47
CA LEU A 183 -21.17 -30.37 19.66
C LEU A 183 -22.55 -30.65 20.26
N ASN A 184 -23.32 -31.47 19.56
CA ASN A 184 -24.62 -31.95 20.00
C ASN A 184 -24.52 -33.39 20.50
N PHE A 185 -25.36 -33.71 21.48
CA PHE A 185 -25.46 -35.04 22.07
C PHE A 185 -26.83 -35.64 21.77
N ASP A 186 -26.88 -36.96 21.57
CA ASP A 186 -28.14 -37.71 21.47
C ASP A 186 -28.77 -37.97 22.84
N GLU A 187 -29.91 -38.66 22.85
CA GLU A 187 -30.66 -38.99 24.07
C GLU A 187 -29.89 -39.91 25.04
N GLU A 188 -28.85 -40.61 24.56
CA GLU A 188 -27.98 -41.47 25.36
C GLU A 188 -26.75 -40.72 25.90
N GLY A 189 -26.60 -39.43 25.56
CA GLY A 189 -25.46 -38.60 25.93
C GLY A 189 -24.21 -38.89 25.10
N CYS A 190 -24.34 -39.59 23.97
CA CYS A 190 -23.27 -39.79 23.01
C CYS A 190 -23.21 -38.62 22.03
N ALA A 191 -22.02 -38.27 21.53
CA ALA A 191 -21.86 -37.25 20.51
C ALA A 191 -22.61 -37.65 19.22
N SER A 192 -23.50 -36.79 18.73
CA SER A 192 -24.36 -37.07 17.58
C SER A 192 -23.99 -36.28 16.32
N ASP A 193 -23.60 -35.02 16.49
CA ASP A 193 -23.24 -34.10 15.42
C ASP A 193 -22.34 -33.00 15.99
N GLY A 194 -21.45 -32.45 15.19
CA GLY A 194 -20.55 -31.39 15.64
C GLY A 194 -19.64 -30.87 14.55
N LEU A 195 -19.09 -29.69 14.81
CA LEU A 195 -18.18 -28.96 13.94
C LEU A 195 -17.13 -28.28 14.81
N GLU A 196 -15.86 -28.30 14.38
CA GLU A 196 -14.77 -27.64 15.08
C GLU A 196 -14.75 -26.14 14.81
N ASP A 197 -14.07 -25.38 15.67
CA ASP A 197 -13.74 -23.98 15.40
C ASP A 197 -12.74 -23.92 14.23
N ASP A 198 -13.00 -23.08 13.24
CA ASP A 198 -12.13 -22.94 12.08
C ASP A 198 -12.12 -21.51 11.52
N VAL A 199 -11.00 -21.14 10.89
CA VAL A 199 -10.80 -19.84 10.25
C VAL A 199 -10.18 -20.05 8.87
N GLU A 200 -10.95 -19.74 7.83
CA GLU A 200 -10.51 -19.89 6.45
C GLU A 200 -10.18 -18.53 5.80
N PHE A 201 -8.98 -18.40 5.23
CA PHE A 201 -8.52 -17.18 4.55
C PHE A 201 -8.64 -17.31 3.04
N SER A 202 -9.48 -16.47 2.42
CA SER A 202 -9.60 -16.30 0.97
C SER A 202 -9.16 -14.89 0.57
N CYS A 203 -7.87 -14.61 0.73
CA CYS A 203 -7.29 -13.26 0.56
C CYS A 203 -6.16 -13.17 -0.50
N SER A 204 -6.02 -14.15 -1.39
CA SER A 204 -4.98 -14.18 -2.43
C SER A 204 -5.04 -12.96 -3.36
N ASP A 205 -6.24 -12.47 -3.66
CA ASP A 205 -6.46 -11.34 -4.57
C ASP A 205 -6.05 -10.01 -3.92
N ILE A 206 -6.13 -9.92 -2.60
CA ILE A 206 -5.64 -8.77 -1.83
C ILE A 206 -4.11 -8.72 -1.94
N VAL A 207 -3.44 -9.84 -1.63
CA VAL A 207 -1.97 -9.96 -1.70
C VAL A 207 -1.46 -9.71 -3.12
N SER A 208 -2.15 -10.25 -4.13
CA SER A 208 -1.80 -10.04 -5.54
C SER A 208 -1.94 -8.58 -5.93
N LYS A 209 -3.01 -7.91 -5.47
CA LYS A 209 -3.20 -6.48 -5.77
C LYS A 209 -2.17 -5.61 -5.07
N LEU A 210 -1.83 -5.89 -3.81
CA LEU A 210 -0.78 -5.16 -3.09
C LEU A 210 0.58 -5.29 -3.81
N ASN A 211 0.94 -6.49 -4.27
CA ASN A 211 2.15 -6.67 -5.07
C ASN A 211 2.12 -5.87 -6.38
N SER A 212 0.99 -5.85 -7.09
CA SER A 212 0.84 -5.03 -8.30
C SER A 212 1.03 -3.53 -8.02
N LEU A 213 0.52 -3.02 -6.88
CA LEU A 213 0.71 -1.63 -6.47
C LEU A 213 2.17 -1.34 -6.12
N LYS A 214 2.83 -2.25 -5.41
CA LYS A 214 4.26 -2.19 -5.12
C LYS A 214 5.09 -2.11 -6.41
N ASP A 215 4.80 -2.96 -7.39
CA ASP A 215 5.53 -3.00 -8.66
C ASP A 215 5.35 -1.71 -9.46
N GLU A 216 4.15 -1.12 -9.42
CA GLU A 216 3.86 0.19 -10.02
C GLU A 216 4.68 1.30 -9.37
N LEU A 217 4.68 1.36 -8.03
CA LEU A 217 5.48 2.30 -7.25
C LEU A 217 6.98 2.17 -7.58
N LYS A 218 7.48 0.93 -7.57
CA LYS A 218 8.88 0.62 -7.87
C LYS A 218 9.27 1.11 -9.26
N SER A 219 8.46 0.78 -10.28
CA SER A 219 8.74 1.19 -11.66
C SER A 219 8.78 2.71 -11.81
N ASN A 220 7.88 3.43 -11.12
CA ASN A 220 7.87 4.89 -11.12
C ASN A 220 9.14 5.48 -10.48
N ILE A 221 9.50 5.00 -9.29
CA ILE A 221 10.70 5.44 -8.57
C ILE A 221 11.96 5.18 -9.39
N GLU A 222 12.12 3.97 -9.94
CA GLU A 222 13.29 3.61 -10.75
C GLU A 222 13.41 4.51 -11.99
N LYS A 223 12.30 4.75 -12.70
CA LYS A 223 12.27 5.65 -13.87
C LYS A 223 12.71 7.06 -13.50
N ASN A 224 12.16 7.61 -12.42
CA ASN A 224 12.44 8.98 -11.99
C ASN A 224 13.89 9.13 -11.50
N LEU A 225 14.36 8.19 -10.68
CA LEU A 225 15.74 8.19 -10.18
C LEU A 225 16.74 8.09 -11.34
N GLU A 226 16.52 7.20 -12.31
CA GLU A 226 17.37 7.11 -13.51
C GLU A 226 17.37 8.43 -14.31
N GLY A 227 16.19 9.03 -14.50
CA GLY A 227 16.03 10.28 -15.24
C GLY A 227 16.79 11.44 -14.61
N TYR A 228 16.61 11.65 -13.31
CA TYR A 228 17.26 12.74 -12.58
C TYR A 228 18.76 12.49 -12.39
N GLU A 229 19.21 11.26 -12.17
CA GLU A 229 20.64 10.95 -12.15
C GLU A 229 21.32 11.23 -13.50
N LYS A 230 20.67 10.82 -14.60
CA LYS A 230 21.17 11.06 -15.94
C LYS A 230 21.28 12.55 -16.21
N LEU A 231 20.26 13.32 -15.83
CA LEU A 231 20.28 14.77 -15.94
C LEU A 231 21.47 15.35 -15.19
N LYS A 232 21.60 15.02 -13.90
CA LYS A 232 22.68 15.50 -13.03
C LYS A 232 24.06 15.29 -13.67
N LYS A 233 24.32 14.10 -14.23
CA LYS A 233 25.59 13.77 -14.92
C LYS A 233 25.83 14.60 -16.17
N ILE A 234 24.78 15.09 -16.84
CA ILE A 234 24.86 15.83 -18.10
C ILE A 234 25.02 17.35 -17.86
N ILE A 235 24.46 17.86 -16.76
CA ILE A 235 24.46 19.29 -16.42
C ILE A 235 25.54 19.69 -15.40
N SER A 236 26.12 18.73 -14.66
CA SER A 236 27.34 18.93 -13.85
C SER A 236 28.58 19.02 -14.72
#